data_AF-A0A934BRG4-F1
#
_entry.id   AF-A0A934BRG4-F1
#
_cell.length_a   1.000
_cell.length_b   1.000
_cell.length_c   1.000
_cell.angle_alpha   90.00
_cell.angle_beta   90.00
_cell.angle_gamma   90.00
#
_symmetry.space_group_name_H-M   'P 1'
#
loop_
_entity.id
_entity.type
_entity.pdbx_description
1 polymer ?
#
loop_
_entity_poly.entity_id
_entity_poly.type
_entity_poly.pdbx_seq_one_letter_code
_entity_poly.pdbx_strand_id
1 'polypeptide(L)'
;MKWLPMLAMAVCVPSFVVAAEFPVSNPAELVIALKRARPADSLVMADGTWKDAEIVFAANGVAGKPVTLRAKTPGKVVLTGQSRLRIGGSHLVVDGLCFKDGCIKSGSVIEFRRDSKTFASQCRLTNCAITDYNPAERGLDYKWCSLYGQSNRVDHCYFAGKTHLGTTLVVWVGDQPDCHRIDHNHFGPRPPLGENGGETVRVGTSEVSMNVSRTIVEDNLFERCNGEAEIVSNKSCENIYRRNTFLECAGALTLRQGKRCEVSGNVFIGNGKKNTGGVRVICEDHRVVGNRFYDLTGKDARAALCLMNGIPDSPLHGYFQVKRALITSNTVVRCAQDILIGYAGKGATLPPVDCVITNNVITAELGLKAPDTAAVKDVGPAWRKMELPDRR
;
A
#
# COMPACT_ATOMS: atom_id res chain seq x y z
N MET A 1 42.15 45.45 -53.36
CA MET A 1 41.93 44.18 -52.61
C MET A 1 41.42 44.51 -51.23
N LYS A 2 40.13 44.32 -50.96
CA LYS A 2 39.58 44.28 -49.59
C LYS A 2 38.71 43.03 -49.51
N TRP A 3 39.18 42.06 -48.73
CA TRP A 3 38.48 40.80 -48.48
C TRP A 3 37.36 41.05 -47.48
N LEU A 4 36.13 40.75 -47.88
CA LEU A 4 34.96 40.75 -46.99
C LEU A 4 34.90 39.36 -46.31
N PRO A 5 34.85 39.26 -44.97
CA PRO A 5 34.74 37.97 -44.31
C PRO A 5 33.32 37.42 -44.49
N MET A 6 33.23 36.28 -45.15
CA MET A 6 31.97 35.56 -45.35
C MET A 6 31.59 34.90 -44.02
N LEU A 7 30.64 35.50 -43.31
CA LEU A 7 30.10 34.96 -42.05
C LEU A 7 29.23 33.74 -42.38
N ALA A 8 29.77 32.54 -42.16
CA ALA A 8 29.02 31.29 -42.32
C ALA A 8 27.96 31.19 -41.22
N MET A 9 26.71 31.50 -41.56
CA MET A 9 25.56 31.33 -40.69
C MET A 9 25.27 29.82 -40.58
N ALA A 10 25.69 29.20 -39.47
CA ALA A 10 25.39 27.81 -39.16
C ALA A 10 23.88 27.67 -38.91
N VAL A 11 23.15 27.18 -39.92
CA VAL A 11 21.73 26.83 -39.79
C VAL A 11 21.64 25.59 -38.90
N CYS A 12 21.29 25.82 -37.63
CA CYS A 12 21.03 24.75 -36.67
C CYS A 12 19.66 24.16 -36.98
N VAL A 13 19.62 23.15 -37.85
CA VAL A 13 18.39 22.39 -38.12
C VAL A 13 18.04 21.62 -36.84
N PRO A 14 16.87 21.83 -36.22
CA PRO A 14 16.46 21.04 -35.07
C PRO A 14 16.27 19.58 -35.51
N SER A 15 17.21 18.72 -35.14
CA SER A 15 17.06 17.27 -35.27
C SER A 15 15.94 16.83 -34.34
N PHE A 16 14.75 16.60 -34.88
CA PHE A 16 13.67 15.91 -34.19
C PHE A 16 14.12 14.45 -33.99
N VAL A 17 14.68 14.16 -32.81
CA VAL A 17 14.96 12.78 -32.42
C VAL A 17 13.63 12.14 -32.06
N VAL A 18 13.09 11.37 -33.01
CA VAL A 18 11.92 10.52 -32.78
C VAL A 18 12.34 9.40 -31.82
N ALA A 19 11.52 9.14 -30.80
CA ALA A 19 11.71 8.02 -29.89
C ALA A 19 11.74 6.70 -30.68
N ALA A 20 12.79 5.90 -30.49
CA ALA A 20 12.93 4.62 -31.17
C ALA A 20 12.11 3.54 -30.47
N GLU A 21 11.54 2.63 -31.26
CA GLU A 21 10.95 1.40 -30.76
C GLU A 21 11.84 0.19 -31.09
N PHE A 22 12.21 -0.56 -30.06
CA PHE A 22 12.98 -1.79 -30.16
C PHE A 22 12.04 -2.98 -29.94
N PRO A 23 11.57 -3.66 -31.00
CA PRO A 23 10.84 -4.91 -30.82
C PRO A 23 11.77 -5.97 -30.21
N VAL A 24 11.28 -6.69 -29.21
CA VAL A 24 12.02 -7.75 -28.52
C VAL A 24 11.13 -8.97 -28.33
N SER A 25 11.64 -10.15 -28.65
CA SER A 25 10.89 -11.42 -28.64
C SER A 25 11.40 -12.43 -27.61
N ASN A 26 12.53 -12.14 -26.98
CA ASN A 26 13.11 -12.96 -25.91
C ASN A 26 14.03 -12.12 -25.00
N PRO A 27 14.45 -12.65 -23.83
CA PRO A 27 15.32 -11.91 -22.91
C PRO A 27 16.68 -11.51 -23.49
N ALA A 28 17.24 -12.27 -24.44
CA ALA A 28 18.52 -11.93 -25.06
C ALA A 28 18.40 -10.67 -25.95
N GLU A 29 17.33 -10.58 -26.75
CA GLU A 29 17.00 -9.39 -27.53
C GLU A 29 16.73 -8.18 -26.64
N LEU A 30 16.06 -8.38 -25.50
CA LEU A 30 15.86 -7.33 -24.49
C LEU A 30 17.18 -6.76 -23.99
N VAL A 31 18.17 -7.61 -23.66
CA VAL A 31 19.50 -7.17 -23.21
C VAL A 31 20.22 -6.38 -24.32
N ILE A 32 20.09 -6.79 -25.58
CA ILE A 32 20.68 -6.07 -26.73
C ILE A 32 20.00 -4.71 -26.92
N ALA A 33 18.68 -4.66 -26.87
CA ALA A 33 17.90 -3.43 -26.99
C ALA A 33 18.21 -2.44 -25.86
N LEU A 34 18.32 -2.91 -24.61
CA LEU A 34 18.66 -2.09 -23.44
C LEU A 34 20.00 -1.37 -23.58
N LYS A 35 21.02 -2.02 -24.18
CA LYS A 35 22.33 -1.40 -24.42
C LYS A 35 22.28 -0.25 -25.41
N ARG A 36 21.25 -0.20 -26.26
CA ARG A 36 21.07 0.80 -27.32
C ARG A 36 20.06 1.88 -26.95
N ALA A 37 19.14 1.57 -26.04
CA ALA A 37 18.05 2.45 -25.63
C ALA A 37 18.56 3.76 -25.04
N ARG A 38 17.94 4.86 -25.45
CA ARG A 38 18.17 6.22 -24.96
C ARG A 38 16.90 6.74 -24.29
N PRO A 39 16.98 7.82 -23.50
CA PRO A 39 15.78 8.46 -22.95
C PRO A 39 14.72 8.73 -24.03
N ALA A 40 13.45 8.46 -23.71
CA ALA A 40 12.27 8.42 -24.58
C ALA A 40 12.07 7.13 -25.40
N ASP A 41 13.05 6.25 -25.53
CA ASP A 41 12.88 5.02 -26.32
C ASP A 41 11.99 3.97 -25.63
N SER A 42 11.41 3.08 -26.44
CA SER A 42 10.57 1.98 -25.98
C SER A 42 11.11 0.62 -26.40
N LEU A 43 11.16 -0.34 -25.48
CA LEU A 43 11.38 -1.75 -25.72
C LEU A 43 10.01 -2.43 -25.74
N VAL A 44 9.63 -2.96 -26.91
CA VAL A 44 8.28 -3.46 -27.18
C VAL A 44 8.32 -4.99 -27.19
N MET A 45 7.82 -5.59 -26.10
CA MET A 45 7.79 -7.04 -25.93
C MET A 45 6.75 -7.67 -26.85
N ALA A 46 7.17 -8.64 -27.67
CA ALA A 46 6.30 -9.38 -28.56
C ALA A 46 5.22 -10.15 -27.78
N ASP A 47 4.00 -10.17 -28.34
CA ASP A 47 2.87 -10.94 -27.83
C ASP A 47 3.25 -12.42 -27.71
N GLY A 48 2.82 -13.06 -26.62
CA GLY A 48 3.04 -14.48 -26.37
C GLY A 48 3.41 -14.79 -24.92
N THR A 49 3.75 -16.05 -24.70
CA THR A 49 4.18 -16.57 -23.40
C THR A 49 5.69 -16.44 -23.26
N TRP A 50 6.12 -15.71 -22.23
CA TRP A 50 7.50 -15.56 -21.80
C TRP A 50 7.72 -16.47 -20.60
N LYS A 51 8.12 -17.70 -20.86
CA LYS A 51 8.33 -18.71 -19.81
C LYS A 51 9.73 -18.57 -19.19
N ASP A 52 9.80 -18.64 -17.86
CA ASP A 52 11.05 -18.60 -17.09
C ASP A 52 11.94 -17.39 -17.44
N ALA A 53 11.32 -16.24 -17.76
CA ALA A 53 12.00 -15.03 -18.19
C ALA A 53 12.48 -14.20 -16.99
N GLU A 54 13.81 -14.18 -16.77
CA GLU A 54 14.46 -13.28 -15.82
C GLU A 54 14.75 -11.92 -16.49
N ILE A 55 13.84 -10.96 -16.30
CA ILE A 55 13.94 -9.63 -16.90
C ILE A 55 14.67 -8.68 -15.95
N VAL A 56 15.79 -8.13 -16.42
CA VAL A 56 16.50 -7.04 -15.74
C VAL A 56 16.39 -5.78 -16.59
N PHE A 57 15.43 -4.93 -16.23
CA PHE A 57 15.22 -3.63 -16.88
C PHE A 57 16.02 -2.55 -16.16
N ALA A 58 17.28 -2.41 -16.56
CA ALA A 58 18.21 -1.45 -15.97
C ALA A 58 18.69 -0.41 -16.99
N ALA A 59 18.27 0.84 -16.82
CA ALA A 59 18.60 1.96 -17.70
C ALA A 59 18.39 3.30 -16.96
N ASN A 60 18.71 4.42 -17.62
CA ASN A 60 18.41 5.75 -17.11
C ASN A 60 17.72 6.56 -18.21
N GLY A 61 16.44 6.85 -18.01
CA GLY A 61 15.74 7.91 -18.73
C GLY A 61 16.04 9.27 -18.12
N VAL A 62 15.26 10.28 -18.50
CA VAL A 62 15.24 11.59 -17.83
C VAL A 62 13.81 12.07 -17.61
N ALA A 63 13.63 13.09 -16.79
CA ALA A 63 12.31 13.68 -16.55
C ALA A 63 11.62 14.05 -17.87
N GLY A 64 10.37 13.60 -18.05
CA GLY A 64 9.59 13.79 -19.28
C GLY A 64 10.00 12.91 -20.47
N LYS A 65 11.09 12.14 -20.38
CA LYS A 65 11.59 11.23 -21.42
C LYS A 65 12.04 9.90 -20.80
N PRO A 66 11.13 9.11 -20.23
CA PRO A 66 11.48 7.84 -19.64
C PRO A 66 11.94 6.83 -20.70
N VAL A 67 12.69 5.81 -20.30
CA VAL A 67 12.83 4.58 -21.10
C VAL A 67 11.66 3.67 -20.73
N THR A 68 10.98 3.12 -21.73
CA THR A 68 9.76 2.32 -21.51
C THR A 68 9.99 0.87 -21.89
N LEU A 69 9.61 -0.07 -21.03
CA LEU A 69 9.44 -1.48 -21.35
C LEU A 69 7.93 -1.75 -21.39
N ARG A 70 7.38 -2.10 -22.55
CA ARG A 70 5.94 -2.30 -22.69
C ARG A 70 5.58 -3.55 -23.45
N ALA A 71 4.40 -4.11 -23.16
CA ALA A 71 3.78 -5.08 -24.04
C ALA A 71 3.48 -4.46 -25.42
N LYS A 72 3.60 -5.26 -26.48
CA LYS A 72 3.12 -4.88 -27.82
C LYS A 72 1.60 -4.67 -27.78
N THR A 73 0.87 -5.67 -27.30
CA THR A 73 -0.55 -5.57 -27.00
C THR A 73 -0.76 -5.79 -25.48
N PRO A 74 -1.33 -4.83 -24.73
CA PRO A 74 -1.63 -5.01 -23.31
C PRO A 74 -2.42 -6.30 -23.05
N GLY A 75 -1.99 -7.08 -22.06
CA GLY A 75 -2.60 -8.37 -21.74
C GLY A 75 -2.12 -9.57 -22.56
N LYS A 76 -1.34 -9.37 -23.63
CA LYS A 76 -0.83 -10.45 -24.49
C LYS A 76 0.63 -10.84 -24.22
N VAL A 77 1.35 -10.11 -23.38
CA VAL A 77 2.68 -10.51 -22.89
C VAL A 77 2.50 -11.18 -21.53
N VAL A 78 2.55 -12.52 -21.56
CA VAL A 78 2.26 -13.36 -20.39
C VAL A 78 3.54 -14.00 -19.87
N LEU A 79 4.00 -13.57 -18.70
CA LEU A 79 5.16 -14.11 -18.00
C LEU A 79 4.73 -15.28 -17.11
N THR A 80 5.30 -16.47 -17.38
CA THR A 80 4.94 -17.74 -16.70
C THR A 80 6.16 -18.43 -16.11
N GLY A 81 5.96 -19.52 -15.36
CA GLY A 81 7.05 -20.29 -14.75
C GLY A 81 7.75 -19.50 -13.65
N GLN A 82 9.07 -19.40 -13.71
CA GLN A 82 9.91 -18.68 -12.75
C GLN A 82 10.24 -17.24 -13.18
N SER A 83 9.43 -16.65 -14.08
CA SER A 83 9.66 -15.29 -14.57
C SER A 83 9.69 -14.25 -13.45
N ARG A 84 10.54 -13.23 -13.63
CA ARG A 84 10.76 -12.12 -12.69
C ARG A 84 11.09 -10.83 -13.43
N LEU A 85 10.86 -9.70 -12.77
CA LEU A 85 11.24 -8.38 -13.25
C LEU A 85 12.01 -7.62 -12.17
N ARG A 86 13.21 -7.15 -12.51
CA ARG A 86 14.01 -6.24 -11.70
C ARG A 86 14.20 -4.92 -12.44
N ILE A 87 13.88 -3.81 -11.78
CA ILE A 87 13.99 -2.46 -12.32
C ILE A 87 15.15 -1.77 -11.60
N GLY A 88 16.08 -1.15 -12.33
CA GLY A 88 17.21 -0.44 -11.72
C GLY A 88 17.65 0.79 -12.51
N GLY A 89 17.97 1.88 -11.82
CA GLY A 89 18.27 3.16 -12.44
C GLY A 89 17.12 4.15 -12.27
N SER A 90 16.89 5.02 -13.26
CA SER A 90 15.95 6.14 -13.08
C SER A 90 15.08 6.43 -14.29
N HIS A 91 13.90 7.01 -14.04
CA HIS A 91 12.95 7.41 -15.08
C HIS A 91 12.60 6.26 -16.04
N LEU A 92 12.17 5.15 -15.47
CA LEU A 92 11.80 3.95 -16.22
C LEU A 92 10.28 3.72 -16.13
N VAL A 93 9.67 3.23 -17.19
CA VAL A 93 8.25 2.84 -17.20
C VAL A 93 8.13 1.38 -17.62
N VAL A 94 7.36 0.60 -16.87
CA VAL A 94 6.94 -0.76 -17.24
C VAL A 94 5.43 -0.75 -17.43
N ASP A 95 4.96 -1.20 -18.59
CA ASP A 95 3.55 -1.09 -19.01
C ASP A 95 2.99 -2.39 -19.63
N GLY A 96 1.88 -2.88 -19.08
CA GLY A 96 1.06 -3.89 -19.76
C GLY A 96 1.50 -5.36 -19.62
N LEU A 97 2.34 -5.69 -18.63
CA LEU A 97 2.85 -7.05 -18.41
C LEU A 97 1.92 -7.88 -17.50
N CYS A 98 1.74 -9.17 -17.81
CA CYS A 98 0.91 -10.08 -17.00
C CYS A 98 1.72 -11.27 -16.48
N PHE A 99 1.77 -11.46 -15.17
CA PHE A 99 2.38 -12.62 -14.52
C PHE A 99 1.29 -13.58 -14.04
N LYS A 100 1.33 -14.82 -14.51
CA LYS A 100 0.41 -15.91 -14.10
C LYS A 100 1.04 -17.27 -14.37
N ASP A 101 0.38 -18.35 -13.95
CA ASP A 101 0.81 -19.73 -14.24
C ASP A 101 2.29 -19.98 -13.88
N GLY A 102 2.69 -19.54 -12.69
CA GLY A 102 4.09 -19.57 -12.26
C GLY A 102 4.29 -19.27 -10.78
N CYS A 103 5.53 -19.39 -10.34
CA CYS A 103 5.96 -19.13 -8.98
C CYS A 103 7.47 -18.89 -8.93
N ILE A 104 7.97 -18.33 -7.83
CA ILE A 104 9.40 -18.10 -7.63
C ILE A 104 9.86 -18.69 -6.31
N LYS A 105 11.18 -18.86 -6.14
CA LYS A 105 11.74 -19.52 -4.96
C LYS A 105 12.02 -18.60 -3.77
N SER A 106 12.11 -17.29 -4.00
CA SER A 106 12.51 -16.30 -2.99
C SER A 106 12.32 -14.87 -3.53
N GLY A 107 12.49 -13.85 -2.69
CA GLY A 107 12.53 -12.46 -3.13
C GLY A 107 11.17 -11.94 -3.56
N SER A 108 11.09 -11.32 -4.75
CA SER A 108 9.81 -10.83 -5.30
C SER A 108 9.66 -11.10 -6.80
N VAL A 109 8.41 -11.13 -7.27
CA VAL A 109 8.11 -11.25 -8.72
C VAL A 109 8.56 -9.98 -9.45
N ILE A 110 8.25 -8.82 -8.87
CA ILE A 110 8.72 -7.51 -9.34
C ILE A 110 9.51 -6.81 -8.22
N GLU A 111 10.72 -6.36 -8.51
CA GLU A 111 11.57 -5.59 -7.60
C GLU A 111 12.00 -4.26 -8.23
N PHE A 112 11.82 -3.15 -7.50
CA PHE A 112 12.36 -1.83 -7.84
C PHE A 112 13.84 -1.70 -7.45
N ARG A 113 14.61 -2.76 -7.69
CA ARG A 113 16.08 -2.77 -7.62
C ARG A 113 16.62 -3.84 -8.57
N ARG A 114 17.76 -3.57 -9.19
CA ARG A 114 18.52 -4.59 -9.94
C ARG A 114 19.22 -5.56 -9.01
N ASP A 115 19.83 -5.01 -7.96
CA ASP A 115 20.65 -5.69 -6.96
C ASP A 115 20.63 -4.87 -5.65
N SER A 116 21.41 -5.27 -4.65
CA SER A 116 21.46 -4.60 -3.34
C SER A 116 22.03 -3.19 -3.35
N LYS A 117 22.67 -2.76 -4.44
CA LYS A 117 23.33 -1.44 -4.57
C LYS A 117 22.64 -0.53 -5.58
N THR A 118 21.81 -1.09 -6.46
CA THR A 118 21.23 -0.38 -7.60
C THR A 118 19.71 -0.39 -7.51
N PHE A 119 19.17 0.66 -6.90
CA PHE A 119 17.71 0.86 -6.76
C PHE A 119 17.10 1.54 -7.99
N ALA A 120 15.78 1.44 -8.11
CA ALA A 120 15.00 2.23 -9.05
C ALA A 120 14.51 3.52 -8.37
N SER A 121 14.62 4.65 -9.06
CA SER A 121 14.06 5.92 -8.58
C SER A 121 13.34 6.66 -9.69
N GLN A 122 12.20 7.29 -9.37
CA GLN A 122 11.35 7.96 -10.37
C GLN A 122 10.87 7.02 -11.48
N CYS A 123 10.66 5.75 -11.14
CA CYS A 123 10.19 4.72 -12.05
C CYS A 123 8.70 4.42 -11.83
N ARG A 124 8.04 3.89 -12.85
CA ARG A 124 6.60 3.60 -12.86
C ARG A 124 6.32 2.17 -13.31
N LEU A 125 5.51 1.44 -12.56
CA LEU A 125 4.88 0.20 -12.98
C LEU A 125 3.39 0.49 -13.20
N THR A 126 2.88 0.22 -14.40
CA THR A 126 1.49 0.54 -14.75
C THR A 126 0.83 -0.51 -15.64
N ASN A 127 -0.49 -0.62 -15.56
CA ASN A 127 -1.32 -1.58 -16.33
C ASN A 127 -0.80 -3.03 -16.28
N CYS A 128 -0.14 -3.41 -15.19
CA CYS A 128 0.42 -4.75 -15.01
C CYS A 128 -0.51 -5.62 -14.17
N ALA A 129 -0.43 -6.93 -14.35
CA ALA A 129 -1.20 -7.88 -13.55
C ALA A 129 -0.29 -8.96 -12.95
N ILE A 130 -0.55 -9.35 -11.70
CA ILE A 130 -0.02 -10.58 -11.09
C ILE A 130 -1.20 -11.36 -10.55
N THR A 131 -1.48 -12.52 -11.14
CA THR A 131 -2.64 -13.35 -10.79
C THR A 131 -2.23 -14.80 -10.58
N ASP A 132 -2.64 -15.38 -9.46
CA ASP A 132 -2.42 -16.78 -9.12
C ASP A 132 -0.95 -17.26 -9.25
N TYR A 133 0.00 -16.34 -9.11
CA TYR A 133 1.43 -16.62 -9.21
C TYR A 133 1.95 -17.17 -7.87
N ASN A 134 1.62 -18.43 -7.59
CA ASN A 134 1.80 -19.08 -6.29
C ASN A 134 2.60 -20.38 -6.39
N PRO A 135 3.45 -20.68 -5.40
CA PRO A 135 4.07 -21.98 -5.25
C PRO A 135 3.06 -23.02 -4.74
N ALA A 136 3.37 -24.31 -4.90
CA ALA A 136 2.59 -25.38 -4.27
C ALA A 136 2.68 -25.33 -2.73
N GLU A 137 3.85 -24.96 -2.20
CA GLU A 137 4.09 -24.82 -0.77
C GLU A 137 3.63 -23.45 -0.25
N ARG A 138 2.54 -23.42 0.51
CA ARG A 138 1.98 -22.16 1.05
C ARG A 138 2.90 -21.43 2.04
N GLY A 139 3.83 -22.15 2.69
CA GLY A 139 4.79 -21.57 3.64
C GLY A 139 5.97 -20.85 2.97
N LEU A 140 6.14 -20.99 1.66
CA LEU A 140 7.25 -20.34 0.96
C LEU A 140 7.06 -18.82 0.96
N ASP A 141 8.06 -18.09 1.45
CA ASP A 141 7.97 -16.63 1.58
C ASP A 141 8.57 -15.90 0.36
N TYR A 142 7.69 -15.36 -0.48
CA TYR A 142 8.04 -14.32 -1.45
C TYR A 142 6.91 -13.32 -1.64
N LYS A 143 7.28 -12.15 -2.19
CA LYS A 143 6.39 -11.00 -2.37
C LYS A 143 6.07 -10.85 -3.85
N TRP A 144 4.94 -10.24 -4.18
CA TRP A 144 4.64 -9.99 -5.60
C TRP A 144 5.31 -8.72 -6.09
N CYS A 145 5.25 -7.64 -5.32
CA CYS A 145 5.90 -6.38 -5.68
C CYS A 145 6.68 -5.81 -4.49
N SER A 146 7.96 -5.49 -4.70
CA SER A 146 8.80 -4.84 -3.69
C SER A 146 9.32 -3.50 -4.23
N LEU A 147 8.94 -2.41 -3.57
CA LEU A 147 9.44 -1.08 -3.84
C LEU A 147 10.69 -0.81 -2.99
N TYR A 148 11.70 -0.22 -3.64
CA TYR A 148 12.94 0.31 -3.06
C TYR A 148 13.21 1.67 -3.71
N GLY A 149 14.26 2.37 -3.27
CA GLY A 149 14.66 3.64 -3.88
C GLY A 149 13.69 4.76 -3.56
N GLN A 150 13.48 5.70 -4.50
CA GLN A 150 12.72 6.94 -4.22
C GLN A 150 11.80 7.35 -5.37
N SER A 151 10.67 7.97 -5.04
CA SER A 151 9.69 8.58 -5.94
C SER A 151 9.16 7.63 -7.03
N ASN A 152 9.04 6.34 -6.71
CA ASN A 152 8.45 5.36 -7.61
C ASN A 152 6.91 5.38 -7.56
N ARG A 153 6.29 4.93 -8.64
CA ARG A 153 4.84 4.82 -8.75
C ARG A 153 4.41 3.42 -9.17
N VAL A 154 3.42 2.86 -8.48
CA VAL A 154 2.71 1.64 -8.88
C VAL A 154 1.24 2.01 -9.05
N ASP A 155 0.75 1.96 -10.29
CA ASP A 155 -0.61 2.42 -10.58
C ASP A 155 -1.35 1.62 -11.65
N HIS A 156 -2.68 1.58 -11.58
CA HIS A 156 -3.53 0.83 -12.53
C HIS A 156 -3.14 -0.65 -12.68
N CYS A 157 -2.57 -1.24 -11.63
CA CYS A 157 -2.19 -2.65 -11.62
C CYS A 157 -3.26 -3.52 -10.96
N TYR A 158 -3.28 -4.80 -11.33
CA TYR A 158 -4.16 -5.82 -10.77
C TYR A 158 -3.36 -6.89 -10.02
N PHE A 159 -3.67 -7.11 -8.75
CA PHE A 159 -3.03 -8.13 -7.92
C PHE A 159 -4.12 -9.00 -7.28
N ALA A 160 -4.25 -10.27 -7.67
CA ALA A 160 -5.27 -11.15 -7.08
C ALA A 160 -4.85 -12.62 -7.00
N GLY A 161 -5.29 -13.32 -5.96
CA GLY A 161 -5.11 -14.76 -5.81
C GLY A 161 -3.87 -15.20 -5.06
N LYS A 162 -3.20 -14.34 -4.26
CA LYS A 162 -2.00 -14.75 -3.50
C LYS A 162 -2.37 -15.73 -2.37
N THR A 163 -1.86 -16.96 -2.38
CA THR A 163 -2.25 -18.02 -1.43
C THR A 163 -1.13 -18.50 -0.49
N HIS A 164 0.07 -17.93 -0.62
CA HIS A 164 1.29 -18.30 0.11
C HIS A 164 1.80 -17.13 0.98
N LEU A 165 2.71 -17.45 1.90
CA LEU A 165 3.32 -16.52 2.85
C LEU A 165 4.00 -15.35 2.14
N GLY A 166 3.96 -14.18 2.79
CA GLY A 166 4.60 -12.97 2.32
C GLY A 166 3.60 -11.93 1.83
N THR A 167 3.90 -10.67 2.10
CA THR A 167 3.07 -9.52 1.71
C THR A 167 2.86 -9.47 0.18
N THR A 168 1.71 -9.00 -0.31
CA THR A 168 1.48 -8.84 -1.76
C THR A 168 2.39 -7.73 -2.31
N LEU A 169 2.29 -6.51 -1.76
CA LEU A 169 3.13 -5.37 -2.11
C LEU A 169 3.80 -4.80 -0.86
N VAL A 170 5.12 -4.63 -0.90
CA VAL A 170 5.90 -4.08 0.22
C VAL A 170 6.74 -2.88 -0.22
N VAL A 171 6.80 -1.85 0.62
CA VAL A 171 7.78 -0.76 0.52
C VAL A 171 8.88 -1.03 1.53
N TRP A 172 10.11 -1.18 1.04
CA TRP A 172 11.31 -1.32 1.86
C TRP A 172 11.91 0.05 2.14
N VAL A 173 11.50 0.63 3.27
CA VAL A 173 11.88 1.97 3.71
C VAL A 173 13.37 2.01 4.08
N GLY A 174 14.10 2.95 3.49
CA GLY A 174 15.50 3.25 3.82
C GLY A 174 15.62 4.44 4.78
N ASP A 175 16.82 5.02 4.87
CA ASP A 175 17.09 6.17 5.77
C ASP A 175 16.55 7.50 5.24
N GLN A 176 16.27 7.57 3.93
CA GLN A 176 15.72 8.73 3.27
C GLN A 176 14.26 8.49 2.90
N PRO A 177 13.38 9.51 2.98
CA PRO A 177 11.99 9.38 2.53
C PRO A 177 11.90 8.87 1.09
N ASP A 178 11.19 7.77 0.92
CA ASP A 178 10.98 7.14 -0.38
C ASP A 178 9.95 7.89 -1.23
N CYS A 179 9.01 8.63 -0.63
CA CYS A 179 7.99 9.41 -1.34
C CYS A 179 7.28 8.63 -2.46
N HIS A 180 7.06 7.32 -2.27
CA HIS A 180 6.41 6.48 -3.25
C HIS A 180 4.92 6.79 -3.39
N ARG A 181 4.34 6.46 -4.55
CA ARG A 181 2.90 6.57 -4.79
C ARG A 181 2.32 5.24 -5.28
N ILE A 182 1.31 4.75 -4.59
CA ILE A 182 0.59 3.51 -4.92
C ILE A 182 -0.86 3.89 -5.13
N ASP A 183 -1.30 3.96 -6.39
CA ASP A 183 -2.61 4.54 -6.72
C ASP A 183 -3.40 3.86 -7.84
N HIS A 184 -4.73 3.88 -7.77
CA HIS A 184 -5.61 3.28 -8.79
C HIS A 184 -5.36 1.78 -9.04
N ASN A 185 -4.81 1.06 -8.07
CA ASN A 185 -4.63 -0.38 -8.18
C ASN A 185 -5.87 -1.12 -7.70
N HIS A 186 -6.10 -2.29 -8.28
CA HIS A 186 -7.08 -3.26 -7.78
C HIS A 186 -6.34 -4.42 -7.12
N PHE A 187 -6.33 -4.38 -5.79
CA PHE A 187 -5.94 -5.51 -4.96
C PHE A 187 -7.17 -6.40 -4.81
N GLY A 188 -7.28 -7.41 -5.67
CA GLY A 188 -8.38 -8.36 -5.69
C GLY A 188 -8.33 -9.40 -4.56
N PRO A 189 -9.17 -10.44 -4.65
CA PRO A 189 -9.31 -11.43 -3.60
C PRO A 189 -7.99 -12.06 -3.18
N ARG A 190 -7.74 -12.03 -1.87
CA ARG A 190 -6.65 -12.78 -1.20
C ARG A 190 -7.28 -13.70 -0.16
N PRO A 191 -7.24 -15.03 -0.32
CA PRO A 191 -7.85 -15.94 0.64
C PRO A 191 -7.10 -15.89 1.99
N PRO A 192 -7.75 -16.29 3.10
CA PRO A 192 -7.08 -16.42 4.39
C PRO A 192 -5.83 -17.28 4.31
N LEU A 193 -4.72 -16.73 4.80
CA LEU A 193 -3.47 -17.48 4.94
C LEU A 193 -3.61 -18.50 6.09
N GLY A 194 -4.25 -18.09 7.18
CA GLY A 194 -4.42 -18.89 8.41
C GLY A 194 -3.34 -18.62 9.47
N GLU A 195 -2.37 -17.76 9.14
CA GLU A 195 -1.26 -17.34 9.99
C GLU A 195 -0.85 -15.90 9.66
N ASN A 196 0.14 -15.38 10.38
CA ASN A 196 0.71 -14.04 10.18
C ASN A 196 1.54 -13.97 8.89
N GLY A 197 1.63 -12.79 8.26
CA GLY A 197 2.41 -12.59 7.02
C GLY A 197 1.55 -12.66 5.75
N GLY A 198 0.25 -12.44 5.93
CA GLY A 198 -0.77 -12.41 4.88
C GLY A 198 -1.07 -11.00 4.35
N GLU A 199 -0.27 -9.98 4.66
CA GLU A 199 -0.66 -8.58 4.47
C GLU A 199 -0.76 -8.23 2.98
N THR A 200 -1.73 -7.41 2.59
CA THR A 200 -1.83 -7.00 1.18
C THR A 200 -0.81 -5.90 0.86
N VAL A 201 -0.76 -4.86 1.68
CA VAL A 201 0.25 -3.80 1.56
C VAL A 201 1.00 -3.65 2.88
N ARG A 202 2.32 -3.50 2.81
CA ARG A 202 3.15 -3.16 3.98
C ARG A 202 4.13 -2.03 3.65
N VAL A 203 4.20 -1.01 4.51
CA VAL A 203 5.10 0.14 4.32
C VAL A 203 6.12 0.18 5.46
N GLY A 204 7.30 -0.38 5.21
CA GLY A 204 8.38 -0.53 6.20
C GLY A 204 8.34 -1.84 6.98
N THR A 205 9.17 -1.92 8.01
CA THR A 205 9.28 -3.04 8.96
C THR A 205 9.51 -2.50 10.38
N SER A 206 9.56 -3.39 11.38
CA SER A 206 9.80 -2.97 12.77
C SER A 206 11.12 -2.23 12.91
N GLU A 207 12.16 -2.70 12.22
CA GLU A 207 13.54 -2.22 12.32
C GLU A 207 13.69 -0.79 11.81
N VAL A 208 12.90 -0.41 10.80
CA VAL A 208 12.91 0.92 10.16
C VAL A 208 11.66 1.74 10.51
N SER A 209 10.91 1.34 11.54
CA SER A 209 9.60 1.92 11.83
C SER A 209 9.62 3.39 12.23
N MET A 210 10.77 3.90 12.68
CA MET A 210 10.96 5.33 12.99
C MET A 210 11.49 6.14 11.81
N ASN A 211 11.82 5.51 10.69
CA ASN A 211 12.22 6.20 9.48
C ASN A 211 10.99 6.87 8.83
N VAL A 212 11.23 8.04 8.24
CA VAL A 212 10.23 8.76 7.46
C VAL A 212 10.17 8.15 6.07
N SER A 213 8.98 7.72 5.66
CA SER A 213 8.76 7.13 4.32
C SER A 213 8.07 8.12 3.39
N ARG A 214 6.95 8.72 3.84
CA ARG A 214 6.07 9.58 3.02
C ARG A 214 5.51 8.87 1.80
N THR A 215 5.37 7.55 1.86
CA THR A 215 4.57 6.80 0.88
C THR A 215 3.13 7.27 0.93
N ILE A 216 2.54 7.48 -0.25
CA ILE A 216 1.12 7.77 -0.45
C ILE A 216 0.45 6.54 -1.05
N VAL A 217 -0.55 5.99 -0.36
CA VAL A 217 -1.43 4.92 -0.84
C VAL A 217 -2.82 5.53 -1.04
N GLU A 218 -3.23 5.73 -2.28
CA GLU A 218 -4.48 6.45 -2.57
C GLU A 218 -5.31 5.91 -3.72
N ASP A 219 -6.62 6.11 -3.68
CA ASP A 219 -7.52 5.78 -4.80
C ASP A 219 -7.44 4.29 -5.25
N ASN A 220 -7.04 3.38 -4.35
CA ASN A 220 -6.99 1.94 -4.63
C ASN A 220 -8.28 1.23 -4.21
N LEU A 221 -8.60 0.12 -4.89
CA LEU A 221 -9.62 -0.83 -4.48
C LEU A 221 -8.96 -2.05 -3.83
N PHE A 222 -9.28 -2.31 -2.57
CA PHE A 222 -9.00 -3.55 -1.86
C PHE A 222 -10.30 -4.36 -1.80
N GLU A 223 -10.35 -5.48 -2.51
CA GLU A 223 -11.53 -6.33 -2.58
C GLU A 223 -11.21 -7.70 -2.01
N ARG A 224 -11.89 -8.08 -0.92
CA ARG A 224 -11.77 -9.41 -0.29
C ARG A 224 -10.31 -9.77 -0.01
N CYS A 225 -9.50 -8.79 0.39
CA CYS A 225 -8.14 -8.96 0.84
C CYS A 225 -8.13 -9.58 2.25
N ASN A 226 -8.33 -10.89 2.35
CA ASN A 226 -8.58 -11.60 3.62
C ASN A 226 -7.37 -12.37 4.14
N GLY A 227 -6.16 -12.06 3.63
CA GLY A 227 -4.95 -12.83 3.91
C GLY A 227 -4.68 -12.99 5.40
N GLU A 228 -4.85 -11.93 6.19
CA GLU A 228 -4.68 -11.96 7.63
C GLU A 228 -5.39 -10.78 8.33
N ALA A 229 -5.03 -10.48 9.58
CA ALA A 229 -5.62 -9.39 10.35
C ALA A 229 -5.29 -7.99 9.80
N GLU A 230 -4.12 -7.83 9.18
CA GLU A 230 -3.65 -6.57 8.59
C GLU A 230 -3.81 -6.59 7.06
N ILE A 231 -4.81 -5.86 6.53
CA ILE A 231 -4.93 -5.63 5.08
C ILE A 231 -3.76 -4.75 4.63
N VAL A 232 -3.60 -3.64 5.37
CA VAL A 232 -2.49 -2.71 5.26
C VAL A 232 -1.77 -2.68 6.60
N SER A 233 -0.45 -2.86 6.57
CA SER A 233 0.42 -2.79 7.75
C SER A 233 1.40 -1.62 7.60
N ASN A 234 1.09 -0.49 8.23
CA ASN A 234 1.99 0.66 8.25
C ASN A 234 3.07 0.45 9.32
N LYS A 235 4.34 0.49 8.92
CA LYS A 235 5.50 0.32 9.80
C LYS A 235 6.59 1.33 9.47
N SER A 236 6.21 2.60 9.36
CA SER A 236 7.08 3.75 9.09
C SER A 236 6.33 5.07 9.33
N CYS A 237 7.01 6.21 9.29
CA CYS A 237 6.43 7.51 9.63
C CYS A 237 5.96 8.31 8.42
N GLU A 238 5.00 9.21 8.66
CA GLU A 238 4.51 10.25 7.73
C GLU A 238 3.86 9.73 6.43
N ASN A 239 3.35 8.50 6.46
CA ASN A 239 2.61 7.95 5.32
C ASN A 239 1.17 8.46 5.26
N ILE A 240 0.62 8.49 4.05
CA ILE A 240 -0.75 8.93 3.78
C ILE A 240 -1.52 7.79 3.13
N TYR A 241 -2.63 7.39 3.75
CA TYR A 241 -3.59 6.43 3.22
C TYR A 241 -4.91 7.15 2.96
N ARG A 242 -5.23 7.48 1.71
CA ARG A 242 -6.41 8.29 1.42
C ARG A 242 -7.27 7.84 0.25
N ARG A 243 -8.59 8.03 0.39
CA ARG A 243 -9.57 7.71 -0.67
C ARG A 243 -9.49 6.28 -1.22
N ASN A 244 -9.00 5.33 -0.43
CA ASN A 244 -9.05 3.91 -0.79
C ASN A 244 -10.42 3.32 -0.43
N THR A 245 -10.84 2.29 -1.17
CA THR A 245 -12.03 1.50 -0.86
C THR A 245 -11.64 0.11 -0.40
N PHE A 246 -12.16 -0.32 0.75
CA PHE A 246 -12.01 -1.66 1.31
C PHE A 246 -13.36 -2.37 1.25
N LEU A 247 -13.54 -3.25 0.27
CA LEU A 247 -14.76 -3.99 0.02
C LEU A 247 -14.62 -5.42 0.54
N GLU A 248 -15.40 -5.77 1.57
CA GLU A 248 -15.49 -7.11 2.14
C GLU A 248 -14.12 -7.69 2.57
N CYS A 249 -13.22 -6.83 3.06
CA CYS A 249 -11.88 -7.25 3.52
C CYS A 249 -11.90 -7.67 4.99
N ALA A 250 -11.58 -8.94 5.26
CA ALA A 250 -11.55 -9.52 6.61
C ALA A 250 -10.26 -9.18 7.37
N GLY A 251 -10.02 -7.90 7.61
CA GLY A 251 -8.87 -7.36 8.34
C GLY A 251 -9.01 -5.86 8.54
N ALA A 252 -7.93 -5.18 8.90
CA ALA A 252 -7.92 -3.74 9.15
C ALA A 252 -6.78 -3.02 8.41
N LEU A 253 -6.95 -1.72 8.17
CA LEU A 253 -5.85 -0.80 7.93
C LEU A 253 -5.19 -0.52 9.29
N THR A 254 -4.01 -1.09 9.53
CA THR A 254 -3.32 -0.97 10.81
C THR A 254 -2.16 0.01 10.72
N LEU A 255 -2.25 1.09 11.50
CA LEU A 255 -1.11 1.94 11.87
C LEU A 255 -0.27 1.18 12.90
N ARG A 256 0.49 0.19 12.43
CA ARG A 256 1.09 -0.85 13.28
C ARG A 256 2.27 -0.33 14.08
N GLN A 257 3.14 0.42 13.41
CA GLN A 257 4.30 1.12 13.96
C GLN A 257 4.51 2.43 13.17
N GLY A 258 5.45 3.25 13.64
CA GLY A 258 5.71 4.58 13.08
C GLY A 258 4.74 5.64 13.60
N LYS A 259 4.96 6.90 13.22
CA LYS A 259 4.25 8.06 13.79
C LYS A 259 3.79 9.02 12.69
N ARG A 260 2.90 9.96 13.02
CA ARG A 260 2.48 11.07 12.13
C ARG A 260 1.87 10.63 10.78
N CYS A 261 1.27 9.45 10.74
CA CYS A 261 0.56 8.98 9.54
C CYS A 261 -0.86 9.55 9.46
N GLU A 262 -1.35 9.73 8.24
CA GLU A 262 -2.71 10.17 7.95
C GLU A 262 -3.51 9.04 7.29
N VAL A 263 -4.74 8.82 7.78
CA VAL A 263 -5.73 7.93 7.20
C VAL A 263 -6.97 8.76 6.91
N SER A 264 -7.21 9.14 5.65
CA SER A 264 -8.25 10.12 5.32
C SER A 264 -9.16 9.79 4.14
N GLY A 265 -10.47 10.00 4.32
CA GLY A 265 -11.44 9.85 3.23
C GLY A 265 -11.58 8.42 2.67
N ASN A 266 -11.10 7.40 3.38
CA ASN A 266 -11.24 6.00 2.95
C ASN A 266 -12.67 5.49 3.20
N VAL A 267 -13.08 4.47 2.45
CA VAL A 267 -14.40 3.83 2.57
C VAL A 267 -14.22 2.35 2.88
N PHE A 268 -14.84 1.86 3.94
CA PHE A 268 -14.82 0.47 4.38
C PHE A 268 -16.25 -0.09 4.31
N ILE A 269 -16.46 -1.09 3.47
CA ILE A 269 -17.76 -1.69 3.18
C ILE A 269 -17.69 -3.17 3.58
N GLY A 270 -18.33 -3.52 4.69
CA GLY A 270 -18.30 -4.86 5.25
C GLY A 270 -19.37 -5.80 4.70
N ASN A 271 -20.53 -5.27 4.30
CA ASN A 271 -21.71 -6.05 3.90
C ASN A 271 -22.07 -7.18 4.89
N GLY A 272 -21.81 -7.00 6.19
CA GLY A 272 -22.05 -8.03 7.21
C GLY A 272 -21.08 -9.22 7.14
N LYS A 273 -20.07 -9.22 6.27
CA LYS A 273 -19.08 -10.30 6.19
C LYS A 273 -18.25 -10.36 7.47
N LYS A 274 -18.03 -11.57 8.00
CA LYS A 274 -17.27 -11.84 9.23
C LYS A 274 -15.87 -11.22 9.22
N ASN A 275 -15.45 -10.66 10.36
CA ASN A 275 -14.11 -10.11 10.61
C ASN A 275 -13.73 -8.92 9.71
N THR A 276 -14.69 -8.28 9.04
CA THR A 276 -14.44 -7.03 8.32
C THR A 276 -14.15 -5.92 9.31
N GLY A 277 -12.97 -5.31 9.20
CA GLY A 277 -12.50 -4.27 10.13
C GLY A 277 -12.27 -2.93 9.44
N GLY A 278 -12.00 -1.92 10.27
CA GLY A 278 -11.73 -0.57 9.81
C GLY A 278 -10.28 -0.17 10.04
N VAL A 279 -10.06 0.84 10.89
CA VAL A 279 -8.74 1.39 11.19
C VAL A 279 -8.30 1.02 12.59
N ARG A 280 -7.09 0.46 12.72
CA ARG A 280 -6.43 0.17 13.99
C ARG A 280 -5.25 1.13 14.19
N VAL A 281 -5.27 1.85 15.30
CA VAL A 281 -4.32 2.91 15.68
C VAL A 281 -3.46 2.44 16.85
N ILE A 282 -2.15 2.46 16.62
CA ILE A 282 -1.07 2.29 17.61
C ILE A 282 -0.13 3.49 17.40
N CYS A 283 0.76 3.79 18.34
CA CYS A 283 1.74 4.88 18.21
C CYS A 283 1.12 6.29 18.17
N GLU A 284 1.89 7.29 17.71
CA GLU A 284 1.69 8.68 18.10
C GLU A 284 1.39 9.60 16.91
N ASP A 285 0.66 10.68 17.20
CA ASP A 285 0.44 11.82 16.30
C ASP A 285 -0.29 11.47 14.99
N HIS A 286 -1.08 10.39 15.01
CA HIS A 286 -1.86 9.96 13.85
C HIS A 286 -3.11 10.81 13.63
N ARG A 287 -3.51 10.95 12.37
CA ARG A 287 -4.75 11.62 11.97
C ARG A 287 -5.65 10.63 11.24
N VAL A 288 -6.84 10.37 11.78
CA VAL A 288 -7.86 9.52 11.16
C VAL A 288 -9.09 10.37 10.88
N VAL A 289 -9.23 10.82 9.63
CA VAL A 289 -10.11 11.94 9.26
C VAL A 289 -11.06 11.61 8.12
N GLY A 290 -12.37 11.81 8.29
CA GLY A 290 -13.29 11.74 7.16
C GLY A 290 -13.52 10.35 6.56
N ASN A 291 -13.15 9.29 7.28
CA ASN A 291 -13.33 7.92 6.79
C ASN A 291 -14.77 7.44 7.02
N ARG A 292 -15.24 6.52 6.18
CA ARG A 292 -16.61 5.98 6.21
C ARG A 292 -16.57 4.47 6.42
N PHE A 293 -17.32 3.98 7.39
CA PHE A 293 -17.35 2.58 7.79
C PHE A 293 -18.79 2.08 7.77
N TYR A 294 -19.06 1.02 7.00
CA TYR A 294 -20.41 0.48 6.80
C TYR A 294 -20.44 -1.02 7.05
N ASP A 295 -21.36 -1.46 7.91
CA ASP A 295 -21.72 -2.88 8.06
C ASP A 295 -20.51 -3.79 8.38
N LEU A 296 -19.54 -3.27 9.13
CA LEU A 296 -18.35 -4.00 9.56
C LEU A 296 -18.67 -4.91 10.74
N THR A 297 -18.21 -6.15 10.72
CA THR A 297 -18.50 -7.12 11.79
C THR A 297 -17.32 -7.45 12.70
N GLY A 298 -16.16 -6.89 12.40
CA GLY A 298 -14.95 -7.03 13.21
C GLY A 298 -15.12 -6.43 14.61
N LYS A 299 -14.44 -7.06 15.56
CA LYS A 299 -14.35 -6.65 16.97
C LYS A 299 -12.89 -6.60 17.39
N ASP A 300 -12.63 -6.10 18.59
CA ASP A 300 -11.30 -6.02 19.19
C ASP A 300 -10.37 -5.19 18.30
N ALA A 301 -9.20 -5.74 17.95
CA ALA A 301 -8.28 -5.17 16.96
C ALA A 301 -8.89 -4.93 15.57
N ARG A 302 -10.08 -5.47 15.27
CA ARG A 302 -10.80 -5.29 14.01
C ARG A 302 -12.08 -4.45 14.16
N ALA A 303 -12.26 -3.72 15.26
CA ALA A 303 -13.35 -2.74 15.35
C ALA A 303 -13.29 -1.72 14.19
N ALA A 304 -14.38 -0.99 13.95
CA ALA A 304 -14.38 0.03 12.88
C ALA A 304 -13.31 1.11 13.14
N LEU A 305 -13.20 1.56 14.39
CA LEU A 305 -12.06 2.34 14.89
C LEU A 305 -11.52 1.68 16.17
N CYS A 306 -10.26 1.28 16.18
CA CYS A 306 -9.60 0.66 17.34
C CYS A 306 -8.38 1.48 17.75
N LEU A 307 -8.34 1.96 18.99
CA LEU A 307 -7.15 2.55 19.61
C LEU A 307 -6.59 1.55 20.62
N MET A 308 -5.37 1.09 20.40
CA MET A 308 -4.74 0.08 21.26
C MET A 308 -4.07 0.70 22.50
N ASN A 309 -3.95 -0.10 23.56
CA ASN A 309 -2.97 0.16 24.61
C ASN A 309 -1.55 -0.05 24.10
N GLY A 310 -0.58 0.60 24.74
CA GLY A 310 0.85 0.37 24.55
C GLY A 310 1.47 -0.53 25.62
N ILE A 311 2.62 -1.10 25.30
CA ILE A 311 3.48 -1.85 26.21
C ILE A 311 4.44 -0.84 26.88
N PRO A 312 4.60 -0.85 28.22
CA PRO A 312 5.68 -0.11 28.89
C PRO A 312 7.04 -0.45 28.31
N ASP A 313 7.86 0.55 28.00
CA ASP A 313 9.18 0.38 27.38
C ASP A 313 9.16 -0.54 26.14
N SER A 314 8.13 -0.38 25.31
CA SER A 314 7.88 -1.25 24.16
C SER A 314 9.13 -1.39 23.27
N PRO A 315 9.53 -2.63 22.90
CA PRO A 315 10.50 -2.82 21.83
C PRO A 315 9.91 -2.35 20.49
N LEU A 316 10.76 -2.15 19.47
CA LEU A 316 10.32 -1.71 18.14
C LEU A 316 9.25 -2.62 17.52
N HIS A 317 9.34 -3.93 17.76
CA HIS A 317 8.36 -4.92 17.29
C HIS A 317 7.08 -4.98 18.17
N GLY A 318 7.07 -4.31 19.32
CA GLY A 318 5.95 -4.25 20.24
C GLY A 318 4.88 -3.22 19.85
N TYR A 319 4.06 -2.80 20.81
CA TYR A 319 3.01 -1.79 20.63
C TYR A 319 3.37 -0.54 21.42
N PHE A 320 3.71 0.55 20.74
CA PHE A 320 3.90 1.84 21.41
C PHE A 320 2.54 2.43 21.78
N GLN A 321 2.49 3.13 22.93
CA GLN A 321 1.30 3.79 23.44
C GLN A 321 0.71 4.75 22.40
N VAL A 322 -0.62 4.75 22.29
CA VAL A 322 -1.31 5.75 21.48
C VAL A 322 -1.24 7.11 22.17
N LYS A 323 -0.68 8.11 21.49
CA LYS A 323 -0.59 9.49 22.00
C LYS A 323 -1.01 10.50 20.96
N ARG A 324 -1.78 11.52 21.36
CA ARG A 324 -2.09 12.69 20.51
C ARG A 324 -2.71 12.33 19.15
N ALA A 325 -3.47 11.24 19.10
CA ALA A 325 -4.20 10.88 17.89
C ALA A 325 -5.40 11.82 17.70
N LEU A 326 -5.63 12.27 16.48
CA LEU A 326 -6.81 13.02 16.08
C LEU A 326 -7.75 12.12 15.28
N ILE A 327 -8.92 11.83 15.83
CA ILE A 327 -9.98 11.03 15.21
C ILE A 327 -11.20 11.92 14.97
N THR A 328 -11.39 12.40 13.74
CA THR A 328 -12.43 13.41 13.49
C THR A 328 -13.16 13.26 12.16
N SER A 329 -14.41 13.72 12.11
CA SER A 329 -15.23 13.73 10.90
C SER A 329 -15.47 12.36 10.28
N ASN A 330 -15.28 11.27 11.02
CA ASN A 330 -15.54 9.92 10.51
C ASN A 330 -17.03 9.58 10.62
N THR A 331 -17.52 8.72 9.72
CA THR A 331 -18.90 8.22 9.72
C THR A 331 -18.88 6.71 9.93
N VAL A 332 -19.50 6.22 10.99
CA VAL A 332 -19.59 4.79 11.34
C VAL A 332 -21.05 4.39 11.35
N VAL A 333 -21.42 3.41 10.51
CA VAL A 333 -22.81 3.01 10.30
C VAL A 333 -22.92 1.50 10.42
N ARG A 334 -23.71 1.05 11.40
CA ARG A 334 -24.06 -0.36 11.64
C ARG A 334 -22.85 -1.29 11.76
N CYS A 335 -21.81 -0.85 12.46
CA CYS A 335 -20.67 -1.69 12.75
C CYS A 335 -20.90 -2.48 14.05
N ALA A 336 -20.40 -3.71 14.14
CA ALA A 336 -20.56 -4.56 15.33
C ALA A 336 -19.80 -4.02 16.55
N GLN A 337 -18.75 -3.23 16.32
CA GLN A 337 -18.04 -2.46 17.33
C GLN A 337 -17.53 -1.17 16.69
N ASP A 338 -18.19 -0.04 17.01
CA ASP A 338 -17.94 1.24 16.35
C ASP A 338 -16.57 1.84 16.70
N ILE A 339 -16.37 2.15 17.98
CA ILE A 339 -15.10 2.67 18.49
C ILE A 339 -14.71 1.85 19.71
N LEU A 340 -13.51 1.28 19.69
CA LEU A 340 -12.88 0.62 20.82
C LEU A 340 -11.65 1.43 21.25
N ILE A 341 -11.68 1.97 22.46
CA ILE A 341 -10.56 2.71 23.04
C ILE A 341 -9.92 1.84 24.13
N GLY A 342 -8.61 1.69 24.05
CA GLY A 342 -7.83 0.97 25.04
C GLY A 342 -7.85 -0.54 24.87
N TYR A 343 -7.88 -1.02 23.62
CA TYR A 343 -7.76 -2.46 23.36
C TYR A 343 -6.40 -2.97 23.85
N ALA A 344 -6.43 -3.81 24.89
CA ALA A 344 -5.23 -4.37 25.49
C ALA A 344 -4.77 -5.63 24.76
N GLY A 345 -3.70 -5.51 23.98
CA GLY A 345 -2.90 -6.65 23.56
C GLY A 345 -2.12 -7.25 24.73
N LYS A 346 -1.43 -8.38 24.50
CA LYS A 346 -0.56 -9.01 25.51
C LYS A 346 0.50 -8.02 26.00
N GLY A 347 0.53 -7.78 27.32
CA GLY A 347 1.48 -6.86 27.98
C GLY A 347 1.20 -5.37 27.77
N ALA A 348 0.12 -5.02 27.06
CA ALA A 348 -0.21 -3.63 26.74
C ALA A 348 -1.06 -2.99 27.85
N THR A 349 -0.40 -2.32 28.81
CA THR A 349 -1.03 -1.71 29.99
C THR A 349 -1.14 -0.19 29.93
N LEU A 350 -0.49 0.47 28.96
CA LEU A 350 -0.52 1.92 28.82
C LEU A 350 -1.73 2.36 27.99
N PRO A 351 -2.75 3.04 28.55
CA PRO A 351 -3.92 3.47 27.78
C PRO A 351 -3.59 4.58 26.77
N PRO A 352 -4.43 4.81 25.75
CA PRO A 352 -4.33 5.99 24.90
C PRO A 352 -4.36 7.29 25.72
N VAL A 353 -3.51 8.26 25.39
CA VAL A 353 -3.43 9.58 26.09
C VAL A 353 -3.44 10.75 25.11
N ASP A 354 -3.93 11.90 25.56
CA ASP A 354 -3.98 13.17 24.81
C ASP A 354 -4.67 13.08 23.44
N CYS A 355 -5.55 12.10 23.25
CA CYS A 355 -6.25 11.90 21.98
C CYS A 355 -7.48 12.79 21.88
N VAL A 356 -7.77 13.28 20.67
CA VAL A 356 -8.97 14.09 20.38
C VAL A 356 -9.89 13.28 19.47
N ILE A 357 -11.09 12.98 19.97
CA ILE A 357 -12.15 12.32 19.21
C ILE A 357 -13.33 13.30 19.12
N THR A 358 -13.58 13.85 17.93
CA THR A 358 -14.56 14.93 17.76
C THR A 358 -15.26 14.85 16.40
N ASN A 359 -16.47 15.42 16.29
CA ASN A 359 -17.22 15.52 15.03
C ASN A 359 -17.42 14.20 14.27
N ASN A 360 -17.43 13.05 14.95
CA ASN A 360 -17.72 11.76 14.33
C ASN A 360 -19.23 11.49 14.37
N VAL A 361 -19.77 10.89 13.31
CA VAL A 361 -21.15 10.42 13.24
C VAL A 361 -21.16 8.92 13.45
N ILE A 362 -21.91 8.45 14.46
CA ILE A 362 -22.11 7.03 14.71
C ILE A 362 -23.61 6.76 14.60
N THR A 363 -23.98 5.81 13.76
CA THR A 363 -25.36 5.40 13.55
C THR A 363 -25.48 3.89 13.74
N ALA A 364 -26.16 3.50 14.80
CA ALA A 364 -26.51 2.11 15.06
C ALA A 364 -27.97 1.88 14.67
N GLU A 365 -28.24 1.25 13.52
CA GLU A 365 -29.57 0.69 13.23
C GLU A 365 -29.47 -0.65 12.49
N LEU A 366 -29.44 -1.73 13.26
CA LEU A 366 -29.92 -3.06 12.87
C LEU A 366 -30.44 -3.70 14.16
N GLY A 367 -31.73 -4.07 14.19
CA GLY A 367 -32.48 -4.42 15.39
C GLY A 367 -31.79 -5.35 16.39
N LEU A 368 -31.10 -4.75 17.37
CA LEU A 368 -30.58 -5.39 18.55
C LEU A 368 -31.06 -4.59 19.77
N LYS A 369 -31.62 -5.31 20.74
CA LYS A 369 -32.16 -4.81 22.01
C LYS A 369 -31.24 -3.77 22.61
N ALA A 370 -31.85 -2.75 23.23
CA ALA A 370 -31.17 -1.79 24.09
C ALA A 370 -30.08 -2.48 24.93
N PRO A 371 -28.90 -1.87 25.11
CA PRO A 371 -27.85 -2.45 25.93
C PRO A 371 -28.45 -2.86 27.27
N ASP A 372 -28.18 -4.10 27.69
CA ASP A 372 -28.54 -4.54 29.04
C ASP A 372 -27.77 -3.65 30.03
N THR A 373 -28.46 -2.67 30.60
CA THR A 373 -27.92 -1.72 31.56
C THR A 373 -27.60 -2.35 32.91
N ALA A 374 -27.70 -3.68 33.05
CA ALA A 374 -27.47 -4.37 34.31
C ALA A 374 -26.00 -4.39 34.81
N ALA A 375 -25.03 -3.83 34.08
CA ALA A 375 -23.61 -3.89 34.47
C ALA A 375 -22.86 -2.54 34.53
N VAL A 376 -23.57 -1.41 34.65
CA VAL A 376 -22.93 -0.15 35.10
C VAL A 376 -23.42 0.16 36.51
N LYS A 377 -22.80 -0.49 37.51
CA LYS A 377 -22.86 -0.03 38.89
C LYS A 377 -21.72 0.97 39.09
N ASP A 378 -22.10 2.19 39.41
CA ASP A 378 -21.30 3.21 40.09
C ASP A 378 -20.02 3.71 39.41
N VAL A 379 -20.18 4.64 38.45
CA VAL A 379 -19.21 5.73 38.28
C VAL A 379 -19.90 7.00 37.76
N GLY A 380 -20.18 7.93 38.67
CA GLY A 380 -20.65 9.28 38.35
C GLY A 380 -20.57 10.19 39.58
N PRO A 381 -19.97 11.39 39.51
CA PRO A 381 -19.80 12.27 40.66
C PRO A 381 -21.15 12.90 41.11
N ALA A 382 -21.25 13.14 42.42
CA ALA A 382 -22.44 13.42 43.22
C ALA A 382 -23.21 14.74 42.94
N TRP A 383 -23.03 15.42 41.80
CA TRP A 383 -23.64 16.73 41.56
C TRP A 383 -25.06 16.70 40.97
N ARG A 384 -25.66 15.52 40.75
CA ARG A 384 -27.04 15.38 40.23
C ARG A 384 -28.17 15.40 41.27
N LYS A 385 -27.92 15.89 42.49
CA LYS A 385 -28.98 16.15 43.50
C LYS A 385 -29.22 17.64 43.71
N MET A 386 -29.39 18.41 42.63
CA MET A 386 -30.04 19.71 42.71
C MET A 386 -31.38 19.63 41.98
N GLU A 387 -32.45 19.54 42.77
CA GLU A 387 -33.80 19.81 42.30
C GLU A 387 -33.89 21.28 41.87
N LEU A 388 -34.32 21.52 40.64
CA LEU A 388 -34.64 22.86 40.16
C LEU A 388 -35.99 23.26 40.78
N PRO A 389 -36.12 24.45 41.39
CA PRO A 389 -37.40 24.90 41.93
C PRO A 389 -38.39 25.19 40.81
N ASP A 390 -39.64 24.76 41.02
CA ASP A 390 -40.79 24.99 40.17
C ASP A 390 -40.90 26.46 39.75
N ARG A 391 -40.91 26.71 38.44
CA ARG A 391 -41.30 28.00 37.88
C ARG A 391 -42.79 27.95 37.54
N ARG A 392 -43.58 28.71 38.29
CA ARG A 392 -44.78 29.38 37.76
C ARG A 392 -44.37 30.61 36.97
#